data_AF-A0A8J7D5S9-F1
#
_entry.id   AF-A0A8J7D5S9-F1
#
_cell.length_a   1.000
_cell.length_b   1.000
_cell.length_c   1.000
_cell.angle_alpha   90.00
_cell.angle_beta   90.00
_cell.angle_gamma   90.00
#
_symmetry.space_group_name_H-M   'P 1'
#
loop_
_entity.id
_entity.type
_entity.pdbx_description
1 polymer ?
#
loop_
_entity_poly.entity_id
_entity_poly.type
_entity_poly.pdbx_seq_one_letter_code
_entity_poly.pdbx_strand_id
1 'polypeptide(L)'
;MKTNYTKGIACNLKISLWLISIFFSVTIQAQEDEEVQDTTKTGYSVGRVELKNPPSIIEAYTYDPITNRYIYTNTVNGFNINYPVVLTPEEYEELVLRESMRKYFKEKSDAIDGK
;
A
#
# COMPACT_ATOMS: atom_id res chain seq x y z
N MET A 1 78.54 54.19 -0.27
CA MET A 1 78.75 52.74 -0.06
C MET A 1 77.37 52.08 0.02
N LYS A 2 76.87 51.45 -1.05
CA LYS A 2 75.55 50.77 -1.03
C LYS A 2 75.77 49.32 -0.56
N THR A 3 75.15 48.94 0.54
CA THR A 3 75.37 47.63 1.18
C THR A 3 74.51 46.56 0.50
N ASN A 4 75.13 45.45 0.08
CA ASN A 4 74.45 44.34 -0.63
C ASN A 4 73.53 43.49 0.28
N TYR A 5 73.41 43.83 1.56
CA TYR A 5 72.65 43.09 2.57
C TYR A 5 71.13 43.17 2.39
N THR A 6 70.61 44.27 1.85
CA THR A 6 69.17 44.43 1.58
C THR A 6 68.65 43.54 0.45
N LYS A 7 69.49 43.21 -0.54
CA LYS A 7 69.14 42.26 -1.62
C LYS A 7 68.99 40.82 -1.11
N GLY A 8 69.84 40.40 -0.17
CA GLY A 8 69.79 39.05 0.41
C GLY A 8 68.54 38.81 1.26
N ILE A 9 68.16 39.78 2.09
CA ILE A 9 66.93 39.71 2.90
C ILE A 9 65.69 39.72 2.00
N ALA A 10 65.66 40.58 0.97
CA ALA A 10 64.57 40.60 -0.01
C ALA A 10 64.47 39.29 -0.82
N CYS A 11 65.60 38.62 -1.11
CA CYS A 11 65.62 37.31 -1.78
C CYS A 11 65.01 36.21 -0.90
N ASN A 12 65.43 36.14 0.37
CA ASN A 12 64.92 35.16 1.34
C ASN A 12 63.42 35.40 1.67
N LEU A 13 62.98 36.66 1.73
CA LEU A 13 61.55 37.00 1.91
C LEU A 13 60.70 36.56 0.72
N LYS A 14 61.20 36.73 -0.52
CA LYS A 14 60.54 36.26 -1.73
C LYS A 14 60.45 34.74 -1.80
N ILE A 15 61.51 34.04 -1.39
CA ILE A 15 61.54 32.58 -1.33
C ILE A 15 60.55 32.07 -0.28
N SER A 16 60.47 32.72 0.88
CA SER A 16 59.48 32.40 1.93
C SER A 16 58.03 32.59 1.46
N LEU A 17 57.74 33.71 0.78
CA LEU A 17 56.42 33.96 0.18
C LEU A 17 56.05 32.93 -0.90
N TRP A 18 57.03 32.48 -1.69
CA TRP A 18 56.83 31.45 -2.70
C TRP A 18 56.55 30.07 -2.09
N LEU A 19 57.24 29.72 -0.99
CA LEU A 19 56.98 28.50 -0.22
C LEU A 19 55.58 28.48 0.40
N ILE A 20 55.11 29.60 0.96
CA ILE A 20 53.77 29.71 1.54
C ILE A 20 52.68 29.51 0.47
N SER A 21 52.88 30.02 -0.74
CA SER A 21 51.94 29.83 -1.86
C SER A 21 51.81 28.36 -2.28
N ILE A 22 52.87 27.56 -2.15
CA ILE A 22 52.83 26.13 -2.46
C ILE A 22 51.98 25.36 -1.43
N PHE A 23 52.10 25.69 -0.15
CA PHE A 23 51.32 25.03 0.91
C PHE A 23 49.82 25.40 0.91
N PHE A 24 49.42 26.47 0.21
CA PHE A 24 48.01 26.89 0.10
C PHE A 24 47.20 26.12 -0.97
N SER A 25 47.84 25.21 -1.71
CA SER A 25 47.24 24.49 -2.84
C SER A 25 46.49 23.20 -2.46
N VAL A 26 46.57 22.77 -1.20
CA VAL A 26 45.92 21.54 -0.75
C VAL A 26 44.46 21.84 -0.42
N THR A 27 43.56 21.63 -1.39
CA THR A 27 42.12 21.61 -1.13
C THR A 27 41.72 20.22 -0.64
N ILE A 28 41.09 20.16 0.53
CA ILE A 28 40.52 18.91 1.07
C ILE A 28 39.24 18.65 0.27
N GLN A 29 39.29 17.68 -0.64
CA GLN A 29 38.09 17.15 -1.29
C GLN A 29 37.58 15.99 -0.41
N ALA A 30 36.46 16.20 0.28
CA ALA A 30 35.67 15.11 0.84
C ALA A 30 34.66 14.71 -0.25
N GLN A 31 34.96 13.66 -1.02
CA GLN A 31 33.95 13.06 -1.88
C GLN A 31 33.15 12.09 -1.01
N GLU A 32 31.87 12.40 -0.83
CA GLU A 32 30.88 11.43 -0.36
C GLU A 32 30.52 10.59 -1.57
N ASP A 33 30.84 9.29 -1.54
CA ASP A 33 30.37 8.36 -2.57
C ASP A 33 28.83 8.34 -2.50
N GLU A 34 28.17 8.87 -3.52
CA GLU A 34 26.72 8.71 -3.66
C GLU A 34 26.43 7.21 -3.82
N GLU A 35 25.77 6.60 -2.84
CA GLU A 35 25.28 5.23 -2.98
C GLU A 35 24.39 5.15 -4.23
N VAL A 36 24.79 4.32 -5.20
CA VAL A 36 24.00 4.04 -6.39
C VAL A 36 22.68 3.44 -5.94
N GLN A 37 21.62 4.25 -5.97
CA GLN A 37 20.29 3.80 -5.61
C GLN A 37 19.86 2.73 -6.62
N ASP A 38 19.81 1.47 -6.16
CA ASP A 38 19.43 0.35 -7.00
C ASP A 38 18.00 0.58 -7.54
N THR A 39 17.80 0.33 -8.84
CA THR A 39 16.53 0.51 -9.56
C THR A 39 15.39 -0.39 -9.05
N THR A 40 15.66 -1.25 -8.08
CA THR A 40 14.62 -2.05 -7.42
C THR A 40 13.79 -1.15 -6.51
N LYS A 41 12.59 -0.78 -6.98
CA LYS A 41 11.57 -0.08 -6.18
C LYS A 41 11.33 -0.86 -4.87
N THR A 42 11.88 -0.39 -3.76
CA THR A 42 11.57 -0.91 -2.43
C THR A 42 10.17 -0.47 -2.02
N GLY A 43 9.15 -1.15 -2.55
CA GLY A 43 7.75 -0.89 -2.24
C GLY A 43 6.93 -2.18 -2.30
N TYR A 44 6.15 -2.45 -1.26
CA TYR A 44 5.21 -3.56 -1.24
C TYR A 44 4.00 -3.21 -2.13
N SER A 45 3.74 -4.04 -3.15
CA SER A 45 2.48 -3.98 -3.87
C SER A 45 1.40 -4.56 -2.97
N VAL A 46 0.60 -3.69 -2.35
CA VAL A 46 -0.69 -4.11 -1.77
C VAL A 46 -1.57 -4.55 -2.93
N GLY A 47 -1.51 -5.85 -3.25
CA GLY A 47 -2.39 -6.44 -4.25
C GLY A 47 -3.85 -6.14 -3.89
N ARG A 48 -4.65 -5.79 -4.90
CA ARG A 48 -6.08 -5.58 -4.71
C ARG A 48 -6.76 -6.94 -4.63
N VAL A 49 -7.22 -7.33 -3.43
CA VAL A 49 -8.04 -8.53 -3.25
C VAL A 49 -9.48 -8.17 -3.53
N GLU A 50 -10.01 -8.60 -4.66
CA GLU A 50 -11.42 -8.44 -4.99
C GLU A 50 -12.22 -9.61 -4.41
N LEU A 51 -13.04 -9.32 -3.41
CA LEU A 51 -13.98 -10.28 -2.86
C LEU A 51 -15.20 -10.35 -3.78
N LYS A 52 -15.59 -11.56 -4.19
CA LYS A 52 -16.83 -11.78 -4.93
C LYS A 52 -18.02 -11.43 -4.03
N ASN A 53 -19.10 -10.95 -4.65
CA ASN A 53 -20.36 -10.77 -3.93
C ASN A 53 -20.81 -12.16 -3.40
N PRO A 54 -21.09 -12.29 -2.10
CA PRO A 54 -21.58 -13.56 -1.57
C PRO A 54 -22.93 -13.92 -2.22
N PRO A 55 -23.28 -15.22 -2.27
CA PRO A 55 -24.59 -15.66 -2.73
C PRO A 55 -25.70 -15.07 -1.86
N SER A 56 -26.89 -14.91 -2.43
CA SER A 56 -28.02 -14.37 -1.67
C SER A 56 -28.47 -15.38 -0.62
N ILE A 57 -28.91 -14.87 0.53
CA ILE A 57 -29.48 -15.70 1.60
C ILE A 57 -30.71 -16.49 1.12
N ILE A 58 -31.47 -15.97 0.15
CA ILE A 58 -32.65 -16.62 -0.44
C ILE A 58 -32.26 -17.92 -1.15
N GLU A 59 -31.14 -17.93 -1.87
CA GLU A 59 -30.65 -19.07 -2.65
C GLU A 59 -30.19 -20.24 -1.78
N ALA A 60 -29.96 -19.99 -0.48
CA ALA A 60 -29.51 -21.00 0.46
C ALA A 60 -30.66 -21.78 1.16
N TYR A 61 -31.92 -21.41 0.91
CA TYR A 61 -33.09 -22.10 1.44
C TYR A 61 -33.68 -23.08 0.42
N THR A 62 -34.08 -24.26 0.90
CA THR A 62 -34.80 -25.27 0.10
C THR A 62 -36.19 -25.50 0.68
N TYR A 63 -37.22 -25.53 -0.17
CA TYR A 63 -38.59 -25.80 0.24
C TYR A 63 -38.82 -27.31 0.44
N ASP A 64 -39.35 -27.68 1.61
CA ASP A 64 -39.83 -29.02 1.90
C ASP A 64 -41.37 -29.07 1.87
N PRO A 65 -41.99 -29.77 0.91
CA PRO A 65 -43.44 -29.85 0.78
C PRO A 65 -44.11 -30.70 1.88
N ILE A 66 -43.37 -31.59 2.55
CA ILE A 66 -43.93 -32.47 3.58
C ILE A 66 -44.22 -31.68 4.86
N THR A 67 -43.26 -30.84 5.26
CA THR A 67 -43.36 -30.03 6.46
C THR A 67 -43.88 -28.61 6.20
N ASN A 68 -44.05 -28.24 4.93
CA ASN A 68 -44.42 -26.90 4.45
C ASN A 68 -43.48 -25.82 5.02
N ARG A 69 -42.17 -26.05 4.91
CA ARG A 69 -41.15 -25.17 5.50
C ARG A 69 -39.96 -24.99 4.57
N TYR A 70 -39.27 -23.87 4.74
CA TYR A 70 -38.00 -23.58 4.08
C TYR A 70 -36.85 -23.90 5.02
N ILE A 71 -35.89 -24.69 4.54
CA ILE A 71 -34.76 -25.19 5.33
C ILE A 71 -33.46 -24.60 4.79
N TYR A 72 -32.74 -23.89 5.65
CA TYR A 72 -31.40 -23.38 5.35
C TYR A 72 -30.34 -24.42 5.65
N THR A 73 -29.46 -24.69 4.69
CA THR A 73 -28.33 -25.60 4.87
C THR A 73 -27.03 -24.92 4.44
N ASN A 74 -26.09 -24.72 5.38
CA ASN A 74 -24.77 -24.18 5.06
C ASN A 74 -23.74 -25.31 5.05
N THR A 75 -23.32 -25.72 3.86
CA THR A 75 -22.30 -26.76 3.71
C THR A 75 -20.98 -26.18 3.22
N VAL A 76 -19.87 -26.63 3.81
CA VAL A 76 -18.52 -26.36 3.33
C VAL A 76 -17.81 -27.69 3.15
N ASN A 77 -17.30 -27.94 1.94
CA ASN A 77 -16.67 -29.20 1.55
C ASN A 77 -17.54 -30.44 1.83
N GLY A 78 -18.86 -30.32 1.66
CA GLY A 78 -19.81 -31.43 1.88
C GLY A 78 -20.18 -31.68 3.34
N PHE A 79 -19.65 -30.90 4.28
CA PHE A 79 -20.00 -30.97 5.70
C PHE A 79 -20.90 -29.80 6.09
N ASN A 80 -21.96 -30.06 6.83
CA ASN A 80 -22.81 -29.01 7.39
C ASN A 80 -22.12 -28.41 8.61
N ILE A 81 -21.88 -27.10 8.60
CA ILE A 81 -21.22 -26.40 9.72
C ILE A 81 -22.22 -26.09 10.83
N ASN A 82 -23.52 -25.93 10.52
CA ASN A 82 -24.51 -25.40 11.47
C ASN A 82 -25.83 -26.19 11.46
N TYR A 83 -26.59 -26.06 12.54
CA TYR A 83 -27.96 -26.55 12.56
C TYR A 83 -28.81 -25.77 11.54
N PRO A 84 -29.72 -26.45 10.83
CA PRO A 84 -30.55 -25.79 9.84
C PRO A 84 -31.49 -24.79 10.50
N VAL A 85 -31.59 -23.61 9.90
CA VAL A 85 -32.63 -22.63 10.26
C VAL A 85 -33.85 -22.96 9.42
N VAL A 86 -35.01 -23.07 10.08
CA VAL A 86 -36.26 -23.47 9.43
C VAL A 86 -37.25 -22.32 9.51
N LEU A 87 -37.78 -21.91 8.36
CA LEU A 87 -38.77 -20.85 8.23
C LEU A 87 -40.11 -21.40 7.75
N THR A 88 -41.19 -20.77 8.17
CA THR A 88 -42.51 -20.89 7.55
C THR A 88 -42.55 -20.16 6.20
N PRO A 89 -43.54 -20.43 5.34
CA PRO A 89 -43.68 -19.72 4.06
C PRO A 89 -43.82 -18.20 4.23
N GLU A 90 -44.53 -17.75 5.27
CA GLU A 90 -44.71 -16.32 5.58
C GLU A 90 -43.40 -15.65 6.01
N GLU A 91 -42.63 -16.30 6.89
CA GLU A 91 -41.31 -15.78 7.30
C GLU A 91 -40.31 -15.76 6.13
N TYR A 92 -40.42 -16.72 5.21
CA TYR A 92 -39.59 -16.73 4.00
C TYR A 92 -39.97 -15.57 3.06
N GLU A 93 -41.26 -15.28 2.89
CA GLU A 93 -41.73 -14.15 2.11
C GLU A 93 -41.23 -12.81 2.69
N GLU A 94 -41.28 -12.64 4.01
CA GLU A 94 -40.71 -11.47 4.68
C GLU A 94 -39.19 -11.35 4.43
N LEU A 95 -38.47 -12.48 4.48
CA LEU A 95 -37.05 -12.52 4.16
C LEU A 95 -36.77 -12.09 2.71
N VAL A 96 -37.56 -12.57 1.75
CA VAL A 96 -37.46 -12.21 0.33
C VAL A 96 -37.70 -10.71 0.14
N LEU A 97 -38.74 -10.16 0.78
CA LEU A 97 -39.05 -8.73 0.73
C LEU A 97 -37.92 -7.88 1.30
N ARG A 98 -37.35 -8.30 2.43
CA ARG A 98 -36.21 -7.61 3.05
C ARG A 98 -34.98 -7.61 2.15
N GLU A 99 -34.69 -8.72 1.49
CA GLU A 99 -33.57 -8.82 0.57
C GLU A 99 -33.80 -7.99 -0.71
N SER A 100 -35.02 -7.93 -1.23
CA SER A 100 -35.35 -7.09 -2.39
C SER A 100 -35.15 -5.61 -2.09
N MET A 101 -35.56 -5.14 -0.91
CA MET A 101 -35.31 -3.77 -0.45
C MET A 101 -33.81 -3.50 -0.35
N ARG A 102 -33.02 -4.41 0.24
CA ARG A 102 -31.56 -4.27 0.32
C ARG A 102 -30.92 -4.18 -1.05
N LYS A 103 -31.33 -5.05 -1.99
CA LYS A 103 -30.84 -5.05 -3.36
C LYS A 103 -31.14 -3.71 -4.05
N TYR A 104 -32.37 -3.22 -3.94
CA TYR A 104 -32.78 -1.94 -4.51
C TYR A 104 -31.93 -0.76 -3.99
N PHE A 105 -31.73 -0.66 -2.67
CA PHE A 105 -30.92 0.43 -2.11
C PHE A 105 -29.44 0.29 -2.45
N LYS A 106 -28.92 -0.93 -2.57
CA LYS A 106 -27.56 -1.19 -3.05
C LYS A 106 -27.40 -0.72 -4.49
N GLU A 107 -28.27 -1.15 -5.40
CA GLU A 107 -28.26 -0.73 -6.81
C GLU A 107 -28.35 0.80 -6.95
N LYS A 108 -29.20 1.45 -6.15
CA LYS A 108 -29.29 2.91 -6.12
C LYS A 108 -27.99 3.57 -5.66
N SER A 109 -27.34 3.02 -4.62
CA SER A 109 -26.06 3.54 -4.13
C SER A 109 -24.95 3.36 -5.15
N ASP A 110 -24.88 2.18 -5.79
CA ASP A 110 -23.88 1.86 -6.79
C ASP A 110 -24.01 2.81 -8.01
N ALA A 111 -25.24 3.10 -8.45
CA ALA A 111 -25.51 4.07 -9.51
C ALA A 111 -25.10 5.52 -9.15
N ILE A 112 -25.09 5.89 -7.86
CA ILE A 112 -24.64 7.21 -7.39
C ILE A 112 -23.11 7.28 -7.32
N ASP A 113 -22.44 6.22 -6.85
CA ASP A 113 -20.97 6.14 -6.78
C ASP A 113 -20.32 6.15 -8.17
N GLY A 114 -21.10 5.90 -9.23
CA GLY A 114 -20.63 5.96 -10.61
C GLY A 114 -19.65 4.84 -10.97
N LYS A 115 -19.68 3.74 -10.21
CA LYS A 115 -19.02 2.48 -10.57
C LYS A 115 -19.88 1.61 -11.47
#